data_AF-A0A6B0SRT3-F1
#
_entry.id   AF-A0A6B0SRT3-F1
#
_cell.length_a   1.000
_cell.length_b   1.000
_cell.length_c   1.000
_cell.angle_alpha   90.00
_cell.angle_beta   90.00
_cell.angle_gamma   90.00
#
_symmetry.space_group_name_H-M   'P 1'
#
loop_
_entity.id
_entity.type
_entity.pdbx_description
1 polymer ?
#
loop_
_entity_poly.entity_id
_entity_poly.type
_entity_poly.pdbx_seq_one_letter_code
_entity_poly.pdbx_strand_id
1 'polypeptide(L)'
;MSVSVLFVVGLATAVFVGVNVGGSSTGVAFGPATGSGVLSMRAASALMAVFVFAGGLAVGPAVVDTLGTDFVPAEYFTLGASIGVLLFIGVGILLGNILRVSVGTSQTAVGAVVGMGAALGVLDWRVVGEVVTWWVVSAIAAFWIAAVVGRYCYDRIAAVLDFQAEGRRRLGQVLTVGVGCYMAFSAGASNVANAVAPLVGSGQLTMTPGVLVGAAAIGAGAFA
;
A
#
# COMPACT_ATOMS: atom_id res chain seq x y z
N MET A 1 -20.51 21.79 13.85
CA MET A 1 -20.63 20.91 12.67
C MET A 1 -21.35 19.64 13.11
N SER A 2 -22.58 19.41 12.65
CA SER A 2 -23.20 18.09 12.78
C SER A 2 -22.44 17.13 11.87
N VAL A 3 -21.85 16.09 12.45
CA VAL A 3 -21.21 15.03 11.67
C VAL A 3 -22.32 14.34 10.86
N SER A 4 -22.24 14.40 9.53
CA SER A 4 -23.24 13.76 8.69
C SER A 4 -23.08 12.24 8.76
N VAL A 5 -24.19 11.50 8.73
CA VAL A 5 -24.16 10.02 8.72
C VAL A 5 -23.31 9.51 7.56
N LEU A 6 -23.38 10.16 6.39
CA LEU A 6 -22.56 9.86 5.23
C LEU A 6 -21.06 10.01 5.50
N PHE A 7 -20.64 11.01 6.27
CA PHE A 7 -19.21 11.17 6.59
C PHE A 7 -18.71 10.03 7.47
N VAL A 8 -19.51 9.59 8.46
CA VAL A 8 -19.18 8.44 9.30
C VAL A 8 -19.05 7.18 8.45
N VAL A 9 -19.97 6.97 7.49
CA VAL A 9 -19.90 5.85 6.54
C VAL A 9 -18.64 5.95 5.68
N GLY A 10 -18.31 7.14 5.16
CA GLY A 10 -17.06 7.38 4.43
C GLY A 10 -15.83 6.99 5.23
N LEU A 11 -15.74 7.46 6.48
CA LEU A 11 -14.62 7.12 7.36
C LEU A 11 -14.56 5.61 7.65
N ALA A 12 -15.70 4.96 7.87
CA ALA A 12 -15.77 3.51 8.06
C ALA A 12 -15.30 2.75 6.81
N THR A 13 -15.66 3.22 5.61
CA THR A 13 -15.18 2.61 4.36
C THR A 13 -13.68 2.81 4.13
N ALA A 14 -13.13 3.98 4.48
CA ALA A 14 -11.70 4.21 4.44
C ALA A 14 -10.93 3.29 5.41
N VAL A 15 -11.44 3.12 6.62
CA VAL A 15 -10.88 2.16 7.59
C VAL A 15 -10.98 0.74 7.08
N PHE A 16 -12.11 0.34 6.51
CA PHE A 16 -12.29 -0.97 5.89
C PHE A 16 -11.28 -1.24 4.77
N VAL A 17 -11.04 -0.27 3.88
CA VAL A 17 -10.00 -0.38 2.84
C VAL A 17 -8.63 -0.51 3.47
N GLY A 18 -8.29 0.35 4.43
CA GLY A 18 -7.00 0.33 5.12
C GLY A 18 -6.72 -1.02 5.77
N VAL A 19 -7.69 -1.60 6.48
CA VAL A 19 -7.55 -2.93 7.11
C VAL A 19 -7.25 -4.01 6.06
N ASN A 20 -7.99 -4.04 4.95
CA ASN A 20 -7.77 -5.01 3.87
C ASN A 20 -6.40 -4.87 3.21
N VAL A 21 -5.96 -3.62 3.00
CA VAL A 21 -4.62 -3.30 2.49
C VAL A 21 -3.54 -3.77 3.46
N GLY A 22 -3.74 -3.57 4.77
CA GLY A 22 -2.81 -3.98 5.83
C GLY A 22 -2.55 -5.48 5.83
N GLY A 23 -3.61 -6.29 5.81
CA GLY A 23 -3.47 -7.75 5.75
C GLY A 23 -2.72 -8.22 4.50
N SER A 24 -3.04 -7.64 3.34
CA SER A 24 -2.39 -7.99 2.07
C SER A 24 -0.91 -7.59 2.03
N SER A 25 -0.60 -6.36 2.46
CA SER A 25 0.74 -5.77 2.36
C SER A 25 1.74 -6.38 3.36
N THR A 26 1.25 -6.87 4.51
CA THR A 26 2.11 -7.50 5.53
C THR A 26 2.77 -8.76 4.99
N GLY A 27 2.02 -9.59 4.25
CA GLY A 27 2.55 -10.79 3.59
C GLY A 27 3.63 -10.46 2.55
N VAL A 28 3.45 -9.37 1.79
CA VAL A 28 4.44 -8.92 0.79
C VAL A 28 5.72 -8.42 1.47
N ALA A 29 5.60 -7.62 2.54
CA ALA A 29 6.76 -7.02 3.20
C ALA A 29 7.56 -8.02 4.05
N PHE A 30 6.88 -8.87 4.82
CA PHE A 30 7.50 -9.75 5.82
C PHE A 30 7.36 -11.24 5.52
N GLY A 31 6.86 -11.62 4.33
CA GLY A 31 6.76 -13.02 3.89
C GLY A 31 8.07 -13.79 4.01
N PRO A 32 9.21 -13.26 3.51
CA PRO A 32 10.50 -13.92 3.69
C PRO A 32 10.90 -14.10 5.15
N ALA A 33 10.73 -13.07 6.00
CA ALA A 33 11.13 -13.10 7.41
C ALA A 33 10.28 -14.05 8.26
N THR A 34 8.98 -14.12 7.99
CA THR A 34 8.05 -15.01 8.71
C THR A 34 8.14 -16.44 8.18
N GLY A 35 8.28 -16.62 6.86
CA GLY A 35 8.46 -17.93 6.24
C GLY A 35 9.78 -18.62 6.61
N SER A 36 10.84 -17.85 6.84
CA SER A 36 12.13 -18.39 7.31
C SER A 36 12.22 -18.55 8.83
N GLY A 37 11.14 -18.31 9.58
CA GLY A 37 11.11 -18.42 11.04
C GLY A 37 11.92 -17.37 11.79
N VAL A 38 12.32 -16.27 11.15
CA VAL A 38 13.10 -15.19 11.77
C VAL A 38 12.21 -14.28 12.61
N LEU A 39 10.99 -14.03 12.13
CA LEU A 39 9.96 -13.29 12.87
C LEU A 39 8.71 -14.15 13.02
N SER A 40 8.02 -13.98 14.15
CA SER A 40 6.63 -14.40 14.25
C SER A 40 5.75 -13.45 13.44
N MET A 41 4.58 -13.93 12.99
CA MET A 41 3.61 -13.09 12.29
C MET A 41 3.23 -11.86 13.13
N ARG A 42 3.04 -12.03 14.46
CA ARG A 42 2.72 -10.91 15.37
C ARG A 42 3.81 -9.84 15.41
N ALA A 43 5.08 -10.24 15.40
CA ALA A 43 6.19 -9.30 15.38
C ALA A 43 6.29 -8.57 14.02
N ALA A 44 6.07 -9.29 12.92
CA ALA A 44 5.98 -8.70 11.59
C ALA A 44 4.83 -7.67 11.50
N SER A 45 3.64 -7.99 12.02
CA SER A 45 2.50 -7.06 12.08
C SER A 45 2.80 -5.80 12.89
N ALA A 46 3.52 -5.93 14.02
CA ALA A 46 3.93 -4.78 14.82
C ALA A 46 4.92 -3.88 14.09
N LEU A 47 5.93 -4.46 13.42
CA LEU A 47 6.86 -3.71 12.59
C LEU A 47 6.15 -3.04 11.41
N MET A 48 5.23 -3.76 10.76
CA MET A 48 4.39 -3.23 9.69
C MET A 48 3.65 -1.97 10.15
N ALA A 49 2.95 -2.04 11.28
CA ALA A 49 2.19 -0.90 11.82
C ALA A 49 3.06 0.35 12.06
N VAL A 50 4.28 0.17 12.58
CA VAL A 50 5.22 1.29 12.83
C VAL A 50 5.73 1.89 11.51
N PHE A 51 6.24 1.07 10.60
CA PHE A 51 6.89 1.55 9.39
C PHE A 51 5.89 2.06 8.35
N VAL A 52 4.68 1.50 8.28
CA VAL A 52 3.57 2.07 7.48
C VAL A 52 3.27 3.49 7.92
N PHE A 53 3.28 3.76 9.23
CA PHE A 53 3.02 5.10 9.76
C PHE A 53 4.10 6.08 9.33
N ALA A 54 5.37 5.66 9.45
CA ALA A 54 6.51 6.47 9.03
C ALA A 54 6.47 6.78 7.52
N GLY A 55 6.20 5.78 6.68
CA GLY A 55 6.13 5.94 5.23
C GLY A 55 4.93 6.77 4.78
N GLY A 56 3.77 6.51 5.39
CA GLY A 56 2.54 7.24 5.15
C GLY A 56 2.70 8.73 5.44
N LEU A 57 3.32 9.09 6.56
CA LEU A 57 3.54 10.51 6.91
C LEU A 57 4.63 11.18 6.08
N ALA A 58 5.71 10.46 5.76
CA ALA A 58 6.86 11.05 5.08
C ALA A 58 6.63 11.27 3.58
N VAL A 59 5.97 10.32 2.91
CA VAL A 59 5.87 10.29 1.44
C VAL A 59 4.42 10.11 0.96
N GLY A 60 3.53 9.59 1.82
CA GLY A 60 2.13 9.33 1.49
C GLY A 60 1.34 10.52 0.92
N PRO A 61 1.51 11.78 1.40
CA PRO A 61 0.74 12.91 0.89
C PRO A 61 0.83 13.10 -0.63
N ALA A 62 2.01 12.89 -1.22
CA ALA A 62 2.20 13.05 -2.66
C ALA A 62 1.35 12.05 -3.47
N VAL A 63 1.22 10.81 -2.99
CA VAL A 63 0.41 9.78 -3.66
C VAL A 63 -1.08 10.01 -3.40
N VAL A 64 -1.43 10.55 -2.23
CA VAL A 64 -2.81 10.95 -1.90
C VAL A 64 -3.28 12.05 -2.85
N ASP A 65 -2.44 13.06 -3.12
CA ASP A 65 -2.74 14.11 -4.08
C ASP A 65 -2.95 13.51 -5.48
N THR A 66 -2.01 12.70 -5.99
CA THR A 66 -2.18 12.09 -7.31
C THR A 66 -3.47 11.28 -7.43
N LEU A 67 -3.81 10.46 -6.43
CA LEU A 67 -5.02 9.64 -6.46
C LEU A 67 -6.32 10.45 -6.22
N GLY A 68 -6.24 11.56 -5.49
CA GLY A 68 -7.39 12.37 -5.10
C GLY A 68 -7.70 13.54 -6.05
N THR A 69 -6.74 13.97 -6.87
CA THR A 69 -6.90 15.15 -7.73
C THR A 69 -6.42 15.00 -9.17
N ASP A 70 -5.41 14.17 -9.44
CA ASP A 70 -4.74 14.20 -10.75
C ASP A 70 -5.44 13.32 -11.80
N PHE A 71 -6.05 12.20 -11.39
CA PHE A 71 -6.82 11.35 -12.32
C PHE A 71 -8.15 11.98 -12.74
N VAL A 72 -8.85 12.53 -11.75
CA VAL A 72 -10.22 13.04 -11.84
C VAL A 72 -10.26 14.35 -11.06
N PRO A 73 -10.83 15.43 -11.63
CA PRO A 73 -10.90 16.70 -10.92
C PRO A 73 -11.63 16.58 -9.57
N ALA A 74 -11.12 17.27 -8.55
CA ALA A 74 -11.59 17.17 -7.16
C ALA A 74 -13.11 17.40 -6.99
N GLU A 75 -13.71 18.22 -7.85
CA GLU A 75 -15.16 18.51 -7.86
C GLU A 75 -16.06 17.28 -8.08
N TYR A 76 -15.53 16.21 -8.70
CA TYR A 76 -16.26 14.96 -8.93
C TYR A 76 -16.14 13.97 -7.77
N PHE A 77 -15.19 14.17 -6.86
CA PHE A 77 -15.10 13.40 -5.61
C PHE A 77 -16.13 13.89 -4.60
N THR A 78 -17.42 13.75 -4.91
CA THR A 78 -18.46 13.95 -3.89
C THR A 78 -18.34 12.89 -2.80
N LEU A 79 -18.81 13.16 -1.59
CA LEU A 79 -18.77 12.18 -0.49
C LEU A 79 -19.42 10.83 -0.87
N GLY A 80 -20.53 10.86 -1.64
CA GLY A 80 -21.16 9.64 -2.15
C GLY A 80 -20.31 8.89 -3.17
N ALA A 81 -19.68 9.60 -4.10
CA ALA A 81 -18.76 9.00 -5.08
C ALA A 81 -17.53 8.40 -4.38
N SER A 82 -16.96 9.09 -3.40
CA SER A 82 -15.81 8.61 -2.61
C SER A 82 -16.13 7.35 -1.83
N ILE A 83 -17.31 7.27 -1.20
CA ILE A 83 -17.80 6.04 -0.54
C ILE A 83 -17.90 4.90 -1.57
N GLY A 84 -18.52 5.16 -2.73
CA GLY A 84 -18.67 4.17 -3.79
C GLY A 84 -17.32 3.63 -4.25
N VAL A 85 -16.37 4.50 -4.58
CA VAL A 85 -15.00 4.12 -4.96
C VAL A 85 -14.34 3.30 -3.86
N LEU A 86 -14.35 3.76 -2.61
CA LEU A 86 -13.73 3.05 -1.50
C LEU A 86 -14.35 1.66 -1.28
N LEU A 87 -15.66 1.50 -1.49
CA LEU A 87 -16.31 0.19 -1.42
C LEU A 87 -15.81 -0.74 -2.54
N PHE A 88 -15.70 -0.28 -3.79
CA PHE A 88 -15.13 -1.09 -4.87
C PHE A 88 -13.68 -1.49 -4.58
N ILE A 89 -12.88 -0.57 -4.04
CA ILE A 89 -11.49 -0.85 -3.64
C ILE A 89 -11.46 -1.91 -2.54
N GLY A 90 -12.19 -1.68 -1.45
CA GLY A 90 -12.18 -2.53 -0.27
C GLY A 90 -12.70 -3.93 -0.56
N VAL A 91 -13.81 -4.05 -1.30
CA VAL A 91 -14.37 -5.35 -1.70
C VAL A 91 -13.43 -6.08 -2.66
N GLY A 92 -12.84 -5.39 -3.64
CA GLY A 92 -11.88 -5.99 -4.55
C GLY A 92 -10.66 -6.59 -3.83
N ILE A 93 -10.08 -5.83 -2.88
CA ILE A 93 -8.96 -6.32 -2.07
C ILE A 93 -9.41 -7.43 -1.12
N LEU A 94 -10.58 -7.30 -0.49
CA LEU A 94 -11.13 -8.34 0.39
C LEU A 94 -11.31 -9.67 -0.34
N LEU A 95 -11.87 -9.65 -1.55
CA LEU A 95 -12.01 -10.86 -2.37
C LEU A 95 -10.65 -11.49 -2.67
N GLY A 96 -9.64 -10.68 -3.00
CA GLY A 96 -8.26 -11.14 -3.14
C GLY A 96 -7.71 -11.83 -1.89
N ASN A 97 -7.91 -11.18 -0.73
CA ASN A 97 -7.48 -11.70 0.56
C ASN A 97 -8.19 -13.03 0.91
N ILE A 98 -9.51 -13.13 0.69
CA ILE A 98 -10.30 -14.35 0.91
C ILE A 98 -9.81 -15.49 0.00
N LEU A 99 -9.56 -15.18 -1.27
CA LEU A 99 -9.05 -16.13 -2.25
C LEU A 99 -7.55 -16.45 -2.06
N ARG A 100 -6.87 -15.78 -1.12
CA ARG A 100 -5.45 -15.92 -0.82
C ARG A 100 -4.54 -15.70 -2.03
N VAL A 101 -4.94 -14.79 -2.91
CA VAL A 101 -4.15 -14.36 -4.07
C VAL A 101 -3.57 -12.98 -3.82
N SER A 102 -2.34 -12.75 -4.29
CA SER A 102 -1.73 -11.42 -4.21
C SER A 102 -2.40 -10.50 -5.23
N VAL A 103 -3.19 -9.54 -4.75
CA VAL A 103 -3.85 -8.54 -5.58
C VAL A 103 -3.08 -7.23 -5.51
N GLY A 104 -2.90 -6.57 -6.65
CA GLY A 104 -2.31 -5.25 -6.72
C GLY A 104 -3.21 -4.20 -6.08
N THR A 105 -2.92 -3.82 -4.83
CA THR A 105 -3.73 -2.87 -4.04
C THR A 105 -3.87 -1.51 -4.73
N SER A 106 -2.75 -0.95 -5.21
CA SER A 106 -2.74 0.31 -5.95
C SER A 106 -3.44 0.18 -7.30
N GLN A 107 -3.33 -0.96 -7.99
CA GLN A 107 -4.03 -1.19 -9.26
C GLN A 107 -5.53 -1.25 -9.06
N THR A 108 -6.01 -1.88 -7.99
CA THR A 108 -7.43 -1.90 -7.62
C THR A 108 -7.93 -0.49 -7.29
N ALA A 109 -7.13 0.30 -6.55
CA ALA A 109 -7.46 1.67 -6.20
C ALA A 109 -7.56 2.60 -7.42
N VAL A 110 -6.50 2.61 -8.24
CA VAL A 110 -6.45 3.37 -9.49
C VAL A 110 -7.57 2.89 -10.43
N GLY A 111 -7.81 1.59 -10.55
CA GLY A 111 -8.87 1.04 -11.39
C GLY A 111 -10.27 1.53 -10.98
N ALA A 112 -10.56 1.63 -9.68
CA ALA A 112 -11.84 2.16 -9.19
C ALA A 112 -12.01 3.66 -9.50
N VAL A 113 -10.96 4.47 -9.28
CA VAL A 113 -10.97 5.92 -9.60
C VAL A 113 -11.07 6.15 -11.11
N VAL A 114 -10.25 5.44 -11.89
CA VAL A 114 -10.25 5.49 -13.36
C VAL A 114 -11.60 5.05 -13.93
N GLY A 115 -12.19 3.99 -13.38
CA GLY A 115 -13.52 3.52 -13.79
C GLY A 115 -14.60 4.57 -13.58
N MET A 116 -14.59 5.23 -12.42
CA MET A 116 -15.50 6.36 -12.14
C MET A 116 -15.25 7.53 -13.10
N GLY A 117 -14.00 7.96 -13.26
CA GLY A 117 -13.62 9.08 -14.15
C GLY A 117 -13.98 8.82 -15.61
N ALA A 118 -13.77 7.60 -16.11
CA ALA A 118 -14.13 7.19 -17.45
C ALA A 118 -15.66 7.19 -17.66
N ALA A 119 -16.43 6.69 -16.68
CA ALA A 119 -17.89 6.70 -16.74
C ALA A 119 -18.47 8.13 -16.75
N LEU A 120 -17.81 9.06 -16.06
CA LEU A 120 -18.17 10.48 -16.02
C LEU A 120 -17.64 11.27 -17.24
N GLY A 121 -16.69 10.72 -18.00
CA GLY A 121 -16.07 11.38 -19.14
C GLY A 121 -15.08 12.50 -18.79
N VAL A 122 -14.52 12.47 -17.58
CA VAL A 122 -13.68 13.56 -17.01
C VAL A 122 -12.24 13.14 -16.70
N LEU A 123 -11.85 11.95 -17.16
CA LEU A 123 -10.57 11.32 -16.85
C LEU A 123 -9.41 11.98 -17.62
N ASP A 124 -8.31 12.31 -16.92
CA ASP A 124 -7.04 12.67 -17.58
C ASP A 124 -6.28 11.41 -18.01
N TRP A 125 -6.41 11.05 -19.29
CA TRP A 125 -5.72 9.89 -19.88
C TRP A 125 -4.19 10.00 -19.87
N ARG A 126 -3.63 11.22 -19.81
CA ARG A 126 -2.19 11.41 -19.74
C ARG A 126 -1.66 10.92 -18.40
N VAL A 127 -2.29 11.32 -17.29
CA VAL A 127 -1.92 10.88 -15.93
C VAL A 127 -2.09 9.38 -15.78
N VAL A 128 -3.19 8.81 -16.31
CA VAL A 128 -3.39 7.35 -16.34
C VAL A 128 -2.26 6.64 -17.08
N GLY A 129 -1.87 7.16 -18.26
CA GLY A 129 -0.76 6.63 -19.05
C GLY A 129 0.58 6.70 -18.32
N GLU A 130 0.86 7.79 -17.61
CA GLU A 130 2.08 7.94 -16.79
C GLU A 130 2.14 6.88 -15.68
N VAL A 131 1.04 6.64 -14.96
CA VAL A 131 0.96 5.65 -13.89
C VAL A 131 1.13 4.22 -14.41
N VAL A 132 0.43 3.87 -15.49
CA VAL A 132 0.56 2.55 -16.14
C VAL A 132 1.98 2.34 -16.66
N THR A 133 2.61 3.38 -17.22
CA THR A 133 4.00 3.32 -17.67
C THR A 133 4.94 2.99 -16.51
N TRP A 134 4.77 3.66 -15.36
CA TRP A 134 5.58 3.37 -14.18
C TRP A 134 5.37 1.96 -13.63
N TRP A 135 4.17 1.39 -13.69
CA TRP A 135 3.95 -0.01 -13.30
C TRP A 135 4.76 -0.98 -14.18
N VAL A 136 4.77 -0.76 -15.49
CA VAL A 136 5.51 -1.61 -16.42
C VAL A 136 7.02 -1.41 -16.27
N VAL A 137 7.48 -0.16 -16.27
CA VAL A 137 8.91 0.19 -16.19
C VAL A 137 9.51 -0.28 -14.87
N SER A 138 8.84 -0.06 -13.73
CA SER A 138 9.35 -0.49 -12.43
C SER A 138 9.40 -2.02 -12.29
N ALA A 139 8.42 -2.75 -12.82
CA ALA A 139 8.42 -4.22 -12.84
C ALA A 139 9.59 -4.77 -13.69
N ILE A 140 9.81 -4.20 -14.88
CA ILE A 140 10.92 -4.58 -15.75
C ILE A 140 12.26 -4.26 -15.08
N ALA A 141 12.39 -3.08 -14.48
CA ALA A 141 13.60 -2.69 -13.77
C ALA A 141 13.88 -3.62 -12.58
N ALA A 142 12.88 -3.91 -11.75
CA ALA A 142 13.01 -4.83 -10.63
C ALA A 142 13.42 -6.24 -11.08
N PHE A 143 12.82 -6.75 -12.16
CA PHE A 143 13.20 -8.03 -12.76
C PHE A 143 14.68 -8.05 -13.16
N TRP A 144 15.14 -7.06 -13.91
CA TRP A 144 16.52 -7.03 -14.39
C TRP A 144 17.53 -6.84 -13.26
N ILE A 145 17.23 -5.97 -12.30
CA ILE A 145 18.07 -5.78 -11.11
C ILE A 145 18.20 -7.12 -10.36
N ALA A 146 17.07 -7.79 -10.09
CA ALA A 146 17.08 -9.08 -9.41
C ALA A 146 17.82 -10.16 -10.21
N ALA A 147 17.60 -10.25 -11.53
CA ALA A 147 18.23 -11.23 -12.40
C ALA A 147 19.75 -11.03 -12.49
N VAL A 148 20.22 -9.78 -12.62
CA VAL A 148 21.65 -9.45 -12.70
C VAL A 148 22.33 -9.71 -11.36
N VAL A 149 21.76 -9.22 -10.26
CA VAL A 149 22.32 -9.46 -8.91
C VAL A 149 22.31 -10.95 -8.59
N GLY A 150 21.23 -11.66 -8.92
CA GLY A 150 21.15 -13.11 -8.74
C GLY A 150 22.18 -13.87 -9.58
N ARG A 151 22.36 -13.50 -10.85
CA ARG A 151 23.30 -14.21 -11.73
C ARG A 151 24.77 -13.99 -11.36
N TYR A 152 25.15 -12.77 -10.96
CA TYR A 152 26.57 -12.40 -10.82
C TYR A 152 27.04 -12.26 -9.36
N CYS A 153 26.13 -12.01 -8.42
CA CYS A 153 26.47 -11.71 -7.04
C CYS A 153 25.95 -12.75 -6.04
N TYR A 154 25.07 -13.68 -6.44
CA TYR A 154 24.44 -14.62 -5.50
C TYR A 154 25.45 -15.41 -4.67
N ASP A 155 26.43 -16.07 -5.30
CA ASP A 155 27.43 -16.87 -4.57
C ASP A 155 28.25 -16.02 -3.59
N ARG A 156 28.58 -14.78 -3.98
CA ARG A 156 29.31 -13.84 -3.12
C ARG A 156 28.46 -13.39 -1.93
N ILE A 157 27.20 -13.06 -2.18
CA ILE A 157 26.24 -12.65 -1.15
C ILE A 157 26.02 -13.83 -0.18
N ALA A 158 25.81 -15.03 -0.70
CA ALA A 158 25.62 -16.24 0.09
C ALA A 158 26.86 -16.56 0.95
N ALA A 159 28.07 -16.39 0.40
CA ALA A 159 29.31 -16.59 1.15
C ALA A 159 29.53 -15.55 2.25
N VAL A 160 29.16 -14.28 2.02
CA VAL A 160 29.22 -13.22 3.06
C VAL A 160 28.19 -13.48 4.16
N LEU A 161 27.01 -13.99 3.79
CA LEU A 161 25.92 -14.30 4.71
C LEU A 161 26.01 -15.70 5.34
N ASP A 162 27.12 -16.42 5.12
CA ASP A 162 27.34 -17.82 5.50
C ASP A 162 26.59 -18.25 6.77
N PHE A 163 25.53 -19.03 6.55
CA PHE A 163 24.57 -19.42 7.57
C PHE A 163 25.13 -20.43 8.59
N GLN A 164 26.35 -20.93 8.39
CA GLN A 164 27.03 -21.87 9.31
C GLN A 164 27.70 -21.14 10.49
N ALA A 165 28.15 -19.90 10.30
CA ALA A 165 28.73 -19.09 11.37
C ALA A 165 27.65 -18.30 12.11
N GLU A 166 27.48 -18.53 13.41
CA GLU A 166 26.42 -17.91 14.24
C GLU A 166 26.35 -16.37 14.09
N GLY A 167 27.49 -15.69 14.00
CA GLY A 167 27.54 -14.23 13.79
C GLY A 167 27.00 -13.77 12.42
N ARG A 168 27.29 -14.51 11.35
CA ARG A 168 26.83 -14.19 9.98
C ARG A 168 25.38 -14.59 9.77
N ARG A 169 24.91 -15.65 10.44
CA ARG A 169 23.48 -16.01 10.52
C ARG A 169 22.66 -14.86 11.09
N ARG A 170 23.09 -14.24 12.20
CA ARG A 170 22.40 -13.07 12.78
C ARG A 170 22.38 -11.87 11.84
N LEU A 171 23.47 -11.63 11.11
CA LEU A 171 23.52 -10.57 10.11
C LEU A 171 22.45 -10.77 9.03
N GLY A 172 22.33 -11.98 8.47
CA GLY A 172 21.29 -12.30 7.48
C GLY A 172 19.88 -12.10 8.03
N GLN A 173 19.64 -12.47 9.30
CA GLN A 173 18.35 -12.24 9.96
C GLN A 173 18.03 -10.75 10.10
N VAL A 174 18.97 -9.96 10.61
CA VAL A 174 18.81 -8.51 10.76
C VAL A 174 18.57 -7.83 9.42
N LEU A 175 19.31 -8.21 8.38
CA LEU A 175 19.11 -7.66 7.04
C LEU A 175 17.73 -8.01 6.49
N THR A 176 17.27 -9.25 6.66
CA THR A 176 15.93 -9.68 6.22
C THR A 176 14.83 -8.87 6.92
N VAL A 177 14.95 -8.65 8.23
CA VAL A 177 14.02 -7.80 8.98
C VAL A 177 14.09 -6.35 8.51
N GLY A 178 15.30 -5.82 8.30
CA GLY A 178 15.52 -4.45 7.81
C GLY A 178 14.90 -4.20 6.43
N VAL A 179 15.04 -5.15 5.50
CA VAL A 179 14.37 -5.10 4.19
C VAL A 179 12.86 -5.13 4.36
N GLY A 180 12.33 -5.96 5.26
CA GLY A 180 10.89 -5.98 5.57
C GLY A 180 10.38 -4.65 6.13
N CYS A 181 11.13 -4.00 7.01
CA CYS A 181 10.81 -2.66 7.52
C CYS A 181 10.82 -1.60 6.41
N TYR A 182 11.80 -1.64 5.50
CA TYR A 182 11.83 -0.77 4.33
C TYR A 182 10.62 -1.00 3.41
N MET A 183 10.26 -2.26 3.16
CA MET A 183 9.07 -2.62 2.39
C MET A 183 7.78 -2.13 3.06
N ALA A 184 7.67 -2.25 4.39
CA ALA A 184 6.55 -1.71 5.15
C ALA A 184 6.46 -0.18 5.07
N PHE A 185 7.60 0.52 5.12
CA PHE A 185 7.66 1.96 4.88
C PHE A 185 7.17 2.31 3.47
N SER A 186 7.67 1.61 2.45
CA SER A 186 7.25 1.81 1.05
C SER A 186 5.75 1.51 0.85
N ALA A 187 5.22 0.49 1.54
CA ALA A 187 3.80 0.19 1.57
C ALA A 187 2.97 1.32 2.20
N GLY A 188 3.45 1.93 3.29
CA GLY A 188 2.81 3.12 3.88
C GLY A 188 2.80 4.32 2.92
N ALA A 189 3.93 4.58 2.27
CA ALA A 189 4.08 5.68 1.31
C ALA A 189 3.13 5.57 0.11
N SER A 190 2.84 4.36 -0.36
CA SER A 190 2.02 4.13 -1.55
C SER A 190 0.56 3.81 -1.25
N ASN A 191 0.28 3.01 -0.22
CA ASN A 191 -1.04 2.43 -0.02
C ASN A 191 -1.96 3.23 0.91
N VAL A 192 -1.45 4.20 1.68
CA VAL A 192 -2.31 5.09 2.48
C VAL A 192 -3.28 5.84 1.56
N ALA A 193 -2.83 6.26 0.38
CA ALA A 193 -3.66 6.90 -0.63
C ALA A 193 -4.88 6.06 -1.02
N ASN A 194 -4.71 4.75 -1.18
CA ASN A 194 -5.80 3.84 -1.56
C ASN A 194 -6.98 3.88 -0.59
N ALA A 195 -6.72 4.17 0.69
CA ALA A 195 -7.73 4.23 1.74
C ALA A 195 -8.36 5.62 1.92
N VAL A 196 -7.60 6.70 1.68
CA VAL A 196 -8.05 8.06 2.06
C VAL A 196 -8.14 9.08 0.94
N ALA A 197 -7.51 8.85 -0.21
CA ALA A 197 -7.46 9.83 -1.29
C ALA A 197 -8.84 10.27 -1.79
N PRO A 198 -9.85 9.39 -1.95
CA PRO A 198 -11.20 9.85 -2.32
C PRO A 198 -11.83 10.79 -1.28
N LEU A 199 -11.56 10.61 0.01
CA LEU A 199 -12.08 11.50 1.06
C LEU A 199 -11.27 12.80 1.18
N VAL A 200 -9.96 12.75 0.95
CA VAL A 200 -9.10 13.94 0.92
C VAL A 200 -9.41 14.80 -0.30
N GLY A 201 -9.51 14.20 -1.49
CA GLY A 201 -9.91 14.88 -2.72
C GLY A 201 -11.30 15.51 -2.64
N SER A 202 -12.24 14.90 -1.90
CA SER A 202 -13.57 15.47 -1.64
C SER A 202 -13.60 16.68 -0.70
N GLY A 203 -12.46 17.04 -0.10
CA GLY A 203 -12.36 18.09 0.92
C GLY A 203 -13.01 17.73 2.27
N GLN A 204 -13.53 16.51 2.43
CA GLN A 204 -14.18 16.05 3.67
C GLN A 204 -13.16 15.70 4.75
N LEU A 205 -11.94 15.33 4.35
CA LEU A 205 -10.85 14.98 5.25
C LEU A 205 -9.60 15.78 4.87
N THR A 206 -8.94 16.40 5.85
CA THR A 206 -7.68 17.08 5.58
C THR A 206 -6.55 16.06 5.42
N MET A 207 -5.50 16.42 4.69
CA MET A 207 -4.40 15.53 4.32
C MET A 207 -3.80 14.80 5.53
N THR A 208 -3.37 15.53 6.56
CA THR A 208 -2.68 14.92 7.72
C THR A 208 -3.58 13.96 8.49
N PRO A 209 -4.80 14.33 8.94
CA PRO A 209 -5.73 13.37 9.52
C PRO A 209 -6.08 12.19 8.61
N GLY A 210 -6.20 12.41 7.30
CA GLY A 210 -6.40 11.34 6.34
C GLY A 210 -5.27 10.33 6.34
N VAL A 211 -4.03 10.80 6.22
CA VAL A 211 -2.86 9.93 6.27
C VAL A 211 -2.77 9.17 7.59
N LEU A 212 -3.06 9.83 8.73
CA LEU A 212 -3.07 9.19 10.05
C LEU A 212 -4.14 8.09 10.14
N VAL A 213 -5.35 8.34 9.66
CA VAL A 213 -6.45 7.34 9.63
C VAL A 213 -6.08 6.17 8.73
N GLY A 214 -5.60 6.43 7.52
CA GLY A 214 -5.20 5.39 6.57
C GLY A 214 -4.07 4.53 7.12
N ALA A 215 -3.01 5.15 7.65
CA ALA A 215 -1.89 4.44 8.23
C ALA A 215 -2.29 3.63 9.48
N ALA A 216 -3.14 4.18 10.36
CA ALA A 216 -3.66 3.45 11.51
C ALA A 216 -4.51 2.24 11.10
N ALA A 217 -5.37 2.40 10.09
CA ALA A 217 -6.20 1.31 9.57
C ALA A 217 -5.35 0.20 8.92
N ILE A 218 -4.34 0.57 8.12
CA ILE A 218 -3.38 -0.38 7.53
C ILE A 218 -2.58 -1.09 8.63
N GLY A 219 -2.08 -0.36 9.62
CA GLY A 219 -1.37 -0.94 10.76
C GLY A 219 -2.23 -1.90 11.57
N ALA A 220 -3.50 -1.57 11.80
CA ALA A 220 -4.45 -2.47 12.45
C ALA A 220 -4.74 -3.71 11.60
N GLY A 221 -4.91 -3.54 10.29
CA GLY A 221 -5.12 -4.63 9.35
C GLY A 221 -3.95 -5.61 9.24
N ALA A 222 -2.74 -5.18 9.60
CA ALA A 222 -1.59 -6.08 9.67
C ALA A 222 -1.76 -7.21 10.70
N PHE A 223 -2.68 -7.06 11.67
CA PHE A 223 -2.99 -8.06 12.70
C PHE A 223 -4.22 -8.93 12.38
N ALA A 224 -4.93 -8.65 11.28
CA ALA A 224 -6.12 -9.38 10.85
C ALA A 224 -5.74 -10.60 10.00
#